data_AF-A0A8W8I8H5-F1
#
_entry.id   AF-A0A8W8I8H5-F1
#
_cell.length_a   1.000
_cell.length_b   1.000
_cell.length_c   1.000
_cell.angle_alpha   90.00
_cell.angle_beta   90.00
_cell.angle_gamma   90.00
#
_symmetry.space_group_name_H-M   'P 1'
#
loop_
_entity.id
_entity.type
_entity.pdbx_description
1 polymer ?
#
loop_
_entity_poly.entity_id
_entity_poly.type
_entity_poly.pdbx_seq_one_letter_code
_entity_poly.pdbx_strand_id
1 'polypeptide(L)'
;MDSSPTMLIFFITIVSFFGLGECGECCRIRNILTSDTDDVWCSDYCCISLGNTYCCDSSLLQAPEEDRLPFCINWFHVYVGYLLLY
;
A
#
# COMPACT_ATOMS: atom_id res chain seq x y z
N MET A 1 -30.24 2.76 13.58
CA MET A 1 -29.39 1.75 12.92
C MET A 1 -28.08 1.78 13.66
N ASP A 2 -28.00 1.00 14.74
CA ASP A 2 -26.83 0.98 15.61
C ASP A 2 -25.75 0.14 14.92
N SER A 3 -24.85 0.83 14.21
CA SER A 3 -23.64 0.25 13.66
C SER A 3 -22.78 -0.20 14.84
N SER A 4 -23.04 -1.41 15.32
CA SER A 4 -22.39 -1.99 16.50
C SER A 4 -20.87 -1.89 16.35
N PRO A 5 -20.14 -1.44 17.40
CA PRO A 5 -18.68 -1.27 17.35
C PRO A 5 -17.93 -2.54 16.90
N THR A 6 -18.57 -3.71 17.02
CA THR A 6 -18.11 -4.98 16.45
C THR A 6 -17.89 -4.97 14.94
N MET A 7 -18.73 -4.29 14.15
CA MET A 7 -18.53 -4.20 12.69
C MET A 7 -17.27 -3.39 12.38
N LEU A 8 -17.06 -2.29 13.09
CA LEU A 8 -15.91 -1.41 12.87
C LEU A 8 -14.60 -2.11 13.28
N ILE A 9 -14.62 -2.84 14.39
CA ILE A 9 -13.49 -3.69 14.83
C ILE A 9 -13.24 -4.80 13.80
N PHE A 10 -14.27 -5.45 13.28
CA PHE A 10 -14.14 -6.51 12.28
C PHE A 10 -13.48 -5.98 10.99
N PHE A 11 -13.94 -4.83 10.49
CA PHE A 11 -13.34 -4.16 9.32
C PHE A 11 -11.87 -3.80 9.57
N ILE A 12 -11.53 -3.23 10.74
CA ILE A 12 -10.14 -2.91 11.08
C ILE A 12 -9.31 -4.19 11.12
N THR A 13 -9.78 -5.25 11.79
CA THR A 13 -9.02 -6.50 11.90
C THR A 13 -8.81 -7.17 10.56
N ILE A 14 -9.80 -7.19 9.66
CA ILE A 14 -9.65 -7.76 8.33
C ILE A 14 -8.66 -6.91 7.51
N VAL A 15 -8.83 -5.59 7.48
CA VAL A 15 -7.90 -4.71 6.74
C VAL A 15 -6.47 -4.84 7.25
N SER A 16 -6.28 -4.90 8.58
CA SER A 16 -4.98 -5.14 9.19
C SER A 16 -4.46 -6.55 8.88
N PHE A 17 -5.28 -7.59 8.93
CA PHE A 17 -4.83 -8.97 8.73
C PHE A 17 -4.48 -9.25 7.26
N PHE A 18 -5.24 -8.71 6.30
CA PHE A 18 -4.92 -8.81 4.88
C PHE A 18 -3.76 -7.88 4.50
N GLY A 19 -3.65 -6.70 5.11
CA GLY A 19 -2.48 -5.83 4.96
C GLY A 19 -1.20 -6.37 5.62
N LEU A 20 -1.32 -7.32 6.56
CA LEU A 20 -0.18 -8.03 7.18
C LEU A 20 0.10 -9.40 6.54
N GLY A 21 -0.88 -9.97 5.83
CA GLY A 21 -0.79 -11.29 5.20
C GLY A 21 -0.09 -11.27 3.85
N GLU A 22 -0.15 -10.13 3.14
CA GLU A 22 0.73 -9.85 2.02
C GLU A 22 1.91 -9.03 2.54
N CYS A 23 3.14 -9.51 2.34
CA CYS A 23 4.36 -8.82 2.74
C CYS A 23 4.64 -7.59 1.84
N GLY A 24 3.62 -6.78 1.59
CA GLY A 24 3.65 -5.67 0.66
C GLY A 24 3.98 -4.34 1.33
N GLU A 25 4.49 -3.42 0.52
CA GLU A 25 4.86 -2.08 0.93
C GLU A 25 4.06 -1.06 0.12
N CYS A 26 3.58 0.00 0.76
CA CYS A 26 3.09 1.15 0.01
C CYS A 26 4.26 1.97 -0.48
N CYS A 27 4.37 2.09 -1.80
CA CYS A 27 5.46 2.79 -2.46
C CYS A 27 4.98 4.10 -3.03
N ARG A 28 5.65 5.20 -2.68
CA ARG A 28 5.51 6.45 -3.40
C ARG A 28 6.35 6.38 -4.66
N ILE A 29 5.72 6.08 -5.80
CA ILE A 29 6.33 6.06 -7.11
C ILE A 29 6.72 7.49 -7.47
N ARG A 30 8.01 7.70 -7.70
CA ARG A 30 8.61 8.95 -8.15
C ARG A 30 9.42 8.63 -9.39
N ASN A 31 9.24 9.46 -10.40
CA ASN A 31 10.10 9.43 -11.57
C ASN A 31 10.93 10.71 -11.60
N ILE A 32 12.25 10.62 -11.56
CA ILE A 32 13.13 11.80 -11.47
C ILE A 32 13.02 12.74 -12.68
N LEU A 33 12.48 12.25 -13.80
CA LEU A 33 12.24 13.02 -15.01
C LEU A 33 10.90 13.76 -15.00
N THR A 34 9.99 13.39 -14.11
CA THR A 34 8.63 13.94 -14.04
C THR A 34 8.28 14.29 -12.60
N SER A 35 7.75 15.48 -12.32
CA SER A 35 7.32 15.83 -10.96
C SER A 35 6.10 15.04 -10.45
N ASP A 36 5.63 14.04 -11.19
CA ASP A 36 4.52 13.18 -10.80
C ASP A 36 4.95 12.23 -9.69
N THR A 37 4.08 12.14 -8.69
CA THR A 37 4.17 11.18 -7.60
C THR A 37 2.83 10.48 -7.45
N ASP A 38 2.85 9.15 -7.47
CA ASP A 38 1.67 8.32 -7.24
C ASP A 38 1.95 7.31 -6.13
N ASP A 39 0.94 7.01 -5.31
CA ASP A 39 1.05 6.02 -4.25
C ASP A 39 0.49 4.67 -4.75
N VAL A 40 1.32 3.63 -4.74
CA VAL A 40 0.99 2.30 -5.27
C VAL A 40 1.32 1.22 -4.24
N TRP A 41 0.46 0.21 -4.13
CA TRP A 41 0.76 -0.97 -3.33
C TRP A 41 1.67 -1.93 -4.10
N CYS A 42 2.84 -2.23 -3.55
CA CYS A 42 3.73 -3.26 -4.05
C CYS A 42 3.52 -4.55 -3.25
N SER A 43 3.39 -5.70 -3.92
CA SER A 43 3.17 -6.99 -3.25
C SER A 43 4.34 -7.45 -2.38
N ASP A 44 5.57 -7.03 -2.72
CA ASP A 44 6.79 -7.39 -2.01
C ASP A 44 7.51 -6.13 -1.49
N TYR A 45 8.28 -5.44 -2.34
CA TYR A 45 9.12 -4.32 -1.91
C TYR A 45 8.92 -3.07 -2.77
N CYS A 46 8.97 -1.91 -2.12
CA CYS A 46 9.19 -0.63 -2.78
C CYS A 46 10.69 -0.46 -2.98
N CYS A 47 11.12 -0.30 -4.22
CA CYS A 47 12.54 -0.30 -4.60
C CYS A 47 12.94 1.00 -5.28
N ILE A 48 14.23 1.33 -5.26
CA ILE A 48 14.77 2.53 -5.90
C ILE A 48 15.90 2.21 -6.86
N SER A 49 15.88 2.84 -8.05
CA SER A 49 16.95 2.74 -9.04
C SER A 49 17.07 4.06 -9.80
N LEU A 50 18.30 4.58 -9.89
CA LEU A 50 18.62 5.81 -10.61
C LEU A 50 17.71 7.01 -10.21
N GLY A 51 17.33 7.08 -8.94
CA GLY A 51 16.47 8.15 -8.40
C GLY A 51 14.97 7.97 -8.63
N ASN A 52 14.56 6.88 -9.31
CA ASN A 52 13.17 6.48 -9.52
C ASN A 52 12.78 5.38 -8.55
N THR A 53 11.55 5.42 -8.04
CA THR A 53 10.98 4.37 -7.20
C THR A 53 9.97 3.51 -7.98
N TYR A 54 9.96 2.21 -7.72
CA TYR A 54 9.16 1.21 -8.42
C TYR A 54 8.95 -0.05 -7.56
N CYS A 55 7.94 -0.86 -7.87
CA CYS A 55 7.73 -2.14 -7.19
C CYS A 55 8.72 -3.20 -7.68
N CYS A 56 9.34 -3.93 -6.76
CA CYS A 56 10.21 -5.06 -7.09
C CYS A 56 10.13 -6.19 -6.05
N ASP A 57 10.72 -7.34 -6.37
CA ASP A 57 10.75 -8.57 -5.57
C ASP A 57 12.07 -8.76 -4.78
N SER A 58 12.96 -7.76 -4.84
CA SER A 58 14.32 -7.83 -4.29
C SER A 58 14.54 -6.81 -3.18
N SER A 59 14.71 -7.30 -1.96
CA SER A 59 15.02 -6.47 -0.78
C SER A 59 16.36 -5.75 -0.86
N LEU A 60 17.27 -6.16 -1.75
CA LEU A 60 18.56 -5.49 -1.96
C LEU A 60 18.43 -4.08 -2.52
N LEU A 61 17.33 -3.80 -3.22
CA LEU A 61 17.06 -2.52 -3.87
C LEU A 61 16.00 -1.71 -3.12
N GLN A 62 15.66 -2.12 -1.90
CA GLN A 62 14.60 -1.52 -1.11
C GLN A 62 14.84 -0.02 -0.91
N ALA A 63 13.80 0.76 -1.18
CA ALA A 63 13.80 2.21 -1.06
C ALA A 63 13.89 2.64 0.41
N PRO A 64 14.42 3.85 0.68
CA PRO A 64 14.44 4.41 2.04
C PRO A 64 13.02 4.60 2.59
N GLU A 65 12.88 4.72 3.92
CA GLU A 65 11.57 4.89 4.58
C GLU A 65 10.78 6.12 4.08
N GLU A 66 11.45 7.16 3.59
CA GLU A 66 10.78 8.35 3.06
C GLU A 66 9.89 8.07 1.83
N ASP A 67 10.22 7.03 1.08
CA ASP A 67 9.48 6.59 -0.10
C ASP A 67 8.51 5.43 0.23
N ARG A 68 8.58 4.88 1.45
CA ARG A 68 7.75 3.77 1.93
C ARG A 68 6.70 4.26 2.92
N LEU A 69 5.46 4.33 2.46
CA LEU A 69 4.38 4.87 3.26
C LEU A 69 3.81 3.80 4.22
N PRO A 70 3.47 4.17 5.46
CA PRO A 70 2.85 3.25 6.41
C PRO A 70 1.41 2.86 6.04
N PHE A 71 0.78 3.61 5.12
CA PHE A 71 -0.58 3.38 4.67
C PHE A 71 -0.69 3.61 3.16
N CYS A 72 -1.38 2.69 2.47
CA CYS A 72 -1.66 2.80 1.04
C CYS A 72 -3.14 2.99 0.76
N ILE A 73 -3.50 4.19 0.32
CA ILE A 73 -4.87 4.46 -0.12
C ILE A 73 -5.23 3.62 -1.35
N ASN A 74 -4.25 3.36 -2.22
CA ASN A 74 -4.41 2.53 -3.41
C ASN A 74 -4.84 1.10 -3.04
N TRP A 75 -4.18 0.46 -2.07
CA TRP A 75 -4.58 -0.84 -1.54
C TRP A 75 -6.03 -0.81 -1.02
N PHE A 76 -6.39 0.23 -0.28
CA PHE A 76 -7.76 0.37 0.23
C PHE A 76 -8.79 0.48 -0.90
N HIS A 77 -8.52 1.25 -1.95
CA HIS A 77 -9.39 1.32 -3.12
C HIS A 77 -9.51 -0.01 -3.86
N VAL A 78 -8.39 -0.72 -4.06
CA VAL A 78 -8.38 -2.01 -4.76
C VAL A 78 -9.11 -3.08 -3.98
N TYR A 79 -8.85 -3.21 -2.68
CA TYR A 79 -9.36 -4.34 -1.88
C TYR A 79 -10.64 -4.03 -1.10
N VAL A 80 -10.81 -2.80 -0.60
CA VAL A 80 -12.02 -2.41 0.15
C VAL A 80 -13.07 -1.77 -0.76
N GLY A 81 -12.66 -1.01 -1.79
CA GLY A 81 -13.58 -0.47 -2.79
C GLY A 81 -14.36 -1.56 -3.53
N TYR A 82 -13.72 -2.69 -3.83
CA TYR A 82 -14.40 -3.87 -4.37
C TYR A 82 -15.40 -4.50 -3.40
N LEU A 83 -15.13 -4.44 -2.09
CA LEU A 83 -15.96 -5.02 -1.04
C LEU A 83 -17.25 -4.21 -0.76
N LEU A 84 -17.31 -2.95 -1.21
CA LEU A 84 -18.48 -2.07 -1.06
C LEU A 84 -19.36 -2.00 -2.32
N LEU A 85 -18.88 -2.53 -3.46
CA LEU A 85 -19.61 -2.56 -4.74
C LEU A 85 -20.24 -3.93 -5.05
N TYR A 86 -20.10 -4.91 -4.15
CA TYR A 86 -20.76 -6.23 -4.22
C TYR A 86 -21.52 -6.54 -2.93
#